data_AF-A0A7C9AIF0-F1
#
_entry.id   AF-A0A7C9AIF0-F1
#
_cell.length_a   1.000
_cell.length_b   1.000
_cell.length_c   1.000
_cell.angle_alpha   90.00
_cell.angle_beta   90.00
_cell.angle_gamma   90.00
#
_symmetry.space_group_name_H-M   'P 1'
#
loop_
_entity.id
_entity.type
_entity.pdbx_description
1 polymer ?
#
loop_
_entity_poly.entity_id
_entity_poly.type
_entity_poly.pdbx_seq_one_letter_code
_entity_poly.pdbx_strand_id
1 'polypeptide(L)'
;KTMTNHQQHSLGVISDRFRRLYHHPISYFAVLSFSYLILLIISYGLGYLRGSSLGVHRLSMLVHGRLATRCADSVPPERVRQTVIDRFYNGTSPYEDFIPPTTINSPFLQRRIDKPSKIYERLIQEVQPKTIVKSNCFSGVLATYIANLTGRLGLKTQILCLGDFHEGPEYNDLFMQNVVSENASESILHVPISTTSSLAKLCEWGIMGDLIEV
;
A
#
# COMPACT_ATOMS: atom_id res chain seq x y z
N LYS A 1 -60.33 4.71 -70.95
CA LYS A 1 -59.89 3.57 -70.09
C LYS A 1 -58.93 4.15 -69.06
N THR A 2 -59.31 3.99 -67.81
CA THR A 2 -58.76 4.53 -66.55
C THR A 2 -57.33 4.07 -66.24
N MET A 3 -56.53 4.96 -65.64
CA MET A 3 -55.43 4.66 -64.68
C MET A 3 -54.88 5.99 -64.13
N THR A 4 -55.46 6.52 -63.04
CA THR A 4 -54.99 6.48 -61.64
C THR A 4 -53.72 7.30 -61.35
N ASN A 5 -53.99 8.52 -60.90
CA ASN A 5 -53.07 9.56 -60.46
C ASN A 5 -52.85 9.45 -58.94
N HIS A 6 -52.13 8.41 -58.47
CA HIS A 6 -52.02 8.16 -57.03
C HIS A 6 -50.61 7.88 -56.47
N GLN A 7 -49.54 8.06 -57.25
CA GLN A 7 -48.22 7.57 -56.83
C GLN A 7 -47.10 8.62 -56.75
N GLN A 8 -47.43 9.91 -56.71
CA GLN A 8 -46.43 10.98 -56.57
C GLN A 8 -46.47 11.76 -55.25
N HIS A 9 -47.44 11.50 -54.37
CA HIS A 9 -47.59 12.26 -53.12
C HIS A 9 -46.94 11.62 -51.86
N SER A 10 -46.31 10.44 -51.98
CA SER A 10 -45.78 9.71 -50.81
C SER A 10 -44.28 9.90 -50.54
N LEU A 11 -43.49 10.35 -51.53
CA LEU A 11 -42.03 10.48 -51.36
C LEU A 11 -41.58 11.83 -50.77
N GLY A 12 -42.42 12.87 -50.83
CA GLY A 12 -42.10 14.20 -50.26
C GLY A 12 -42.33 14.31 -48.75
N VAL A 13 -43.23 13.52 -48.18
CA VAL A 13 -43.65 13.67 -46.76
C VAL A 13 -42.73 12.93 -45.79
N ILE A 14 -42.03 11.89 -46.25
CA ILE A 14 -41.10 11.12 -45.39
C ILE A 14 -39.75 11.86 -45.23
N SER A 15 -39.34 12.64 -46.23
CA SER A 15 -38.08 13.42 -46.17
C SER A 15 -38.16 14.60 -45.18
N ASP A 16 -39.33 15.21 -44.99
CA ASP A 16 -39.50 16.41 -44.15
C ASP A 16 -39.76 16.11 -42.67
N ARG A 17 -40.12 14.87 -42.32
CA ARG A 17 -40.17 14.42 -40.92
C ARG A 17 -38.79 14.06 -40.37
N PHE A 18 -37.89 13.55 -41.20
CA PHE A 18 -36.52 13.23 -40.75
C PHE A 18 -35.64 14.48 -40.59
N ARG A 19 -35.89 15.55 -41.35
CA ARG A 19 -35.08 16.77 -41.28
C ARG A 19 -35.42 17.69 -40.09
N ARG A 20 -36.60 17.53 -39.47
CA ARG A 20 -37.02 18.33 -38.29
C ARG A 20 -36.57 17.78 -36.93
N LEU A 21 -35.99 16.60 -36.87
CA LEU A 21 -35.43 16.04 -35.63
C LEU A 21 -33.96 16.42 -35.38
N TYR A 22 -33.31 17.15 -36.30
CA TYR A 22 -31.86 17.37 -36.27
C TYR A 22 -31.41 18.82 -36.03
N HIS A 23 -32.33 19.74 -35.70
CA HIS A 23 -32.00 21.17 -35.52
C HIS A 23 -32.50 21.77 -34.20
N HIS A 24 -32.44 21.02 -33.10
CA HIS A 24 -32.50 21.63 -31.76
C HIS A 24 -31.12 21.57 -31.09
N PRO A 25 -30.46 22.71 -30.82
CA PRO A 25 -29.14 22.75 -30.16
C PRO A 25 -29.15 22.12 -28.75
N ILE A 26 -30.34 21.98 -28.16
CA ILE A 26 -30.57 21.33 -26.86
C ILE A 26 -30.38 19.80 -26.95
N SER A 27 -30.66 19.19 -28.10
CA SER A 27 -30.53 17.73 -28.29
C SER A 27 -29.06 17.27 -28.36
N TYR A 28 -28.19 18.10 -28.93
CA TYR A 28 -26.77 17.76 -29.09
C TYR A 28 -26.03 17.81 -27.74
N PHE A 29 -26.34 18.81 -26.91
CA PHE A 29 -25.82 18.89 -25.54
C PHE A 29 -26.31 17.76 -24.64
N ALA A 30 -27.59 17.35 -24.77
CA ALA A 30 -28.11 16.20 -24.04
C ALA A 30 -27.40 14.91 -24.46
N VAL A 31 -27.24 14.65 -25.77
CA VAL A 31 -26.59 13.43 -26.28
C VAL A 31 -25.10 13.39 -25.90
N LEU A 32 -24.38 14.51 -26.00
CA LEU A 32 -22.98 14.60 -25.55
C LEU A 32 -22.86 14.36 -24.04
N SER A 33 -23.75 14.94 -23.23
CA SER A 33 -23.77 14.75 -21.77
C SER A 33 -24.05 13.30 -21.37
N PHE A 34 -25.05 12.65 -21.98
CA PHE A 34 -25.34 11.25 -21.73
C PHE A 34 -24.20 10.33 -22.18
N SER A 35 -23.55 10.63 -23.32
CA SER A 35 -22.39 9.85 -23.77
C SER A 35 -21.21 9.95 -22.80
N TYR A 36 -20.98 11.14 -22.22
CA TYR A 36 -19.93 11.36 -21.24
C TYR A 36 -20.23 10.65 -19.92
N LEU A 37 -21.47 10.69 -19.44
CA LEU A 37 -21.91 9.97 -18.24
C LEU A 37 -21.79 8.44 -18.41
N ILE A 38 -22.16 7.92 -19.58
CA ILE A 38 -22.00 6.50 -19.90
C ILE A 38 -20.52 6.12 -19.93
N LEU A 39 -19.65 6.93 -20.55
CA LEU A 39 -18.21 6.68 -20.54
C LEU A 39 -17.62 6.73 -19.13
N LEU A 40 -18.08 7.66 -18.29
CA LEU A 40 -17.67 7.74 -16.88
C LEU A 40 -18.11 6.48 -16.12
N ILE A 41 -19.36 6.05 -16.25
CA ILE A 41 -19.88 4.84 -15.60
C ILE A 41 -19.17 3.58 -16.12
N ILE A 42 -18.87 3.49 -17.42
CA ILE A 42 -18.11 2.37 -17.98
C ILE A 42 -16.66 2.41 -17.47
N SER A 43 -16.01 3.58 -17.41
CA SER A 43 -14.64 3.70 -16.90
C SER A 43 -14.56 3.36 -15.40
N TYR A 44 -15.53 3.82 -14.62
CA TYR A 44 -15.64 3.52 -13.19
C TYR A 44 -16.00 2.06 -12.97
N GLY A 45 -16.95 1.52 -13.74
CA GLY A 45 -17.37 0.12 -13.68
C GLY A 45 -16.26 -0.83 -14.13
N LEU A 46 -15.50 -0.51 -15.18
CA LEU A 46 -14.32 -1.28 -15.59
C LEU A 46 -13.20 -1.16 -14.56
N GLY A 47 -12.98 0.01 -13.97
CA GLY A 47 -12.05 0.19 -12.85
C GLY A 47 -12.46 -0.64 -11.63
N TYR A 48 -13.75 -0.66 -11.30
CA TYR A 48 -14.33 -1.40 -10.18
C TYR A 48 -14.32 -2.90 -10.44
N LEU A 49 -14.67 -3.38 -11.63
CA LEU A 49 -14.58 -4.80 -12.00
C LEU A 49 -13.12 -5.28 -12.07
N ARG A 50 -12.20 -4.42 -12.51
CA ARG A 50 -10.76 -4.68 -12.46
C ARG A 50 -10.20 -4.65 -11.02
N GLY A 51 -10.83 -3.89 -10.12
CA GLY A 51 -10.51 -3.86 -8.69
C GLY A 51 -11.16 -4.97 -7.85
N SER A 52 -12.32 -5.49 -8.26
CA SER A 52 -13.17 -6.33 -7.39
C SER A 52 -13.11 -7.84 -7.66
N SER A 53 -12.52 -8.31 -8.77
CA SER A 53 -12.32 -9.76 -9.01
C SER A 53 -10.84 -10.18 -9.13
N LEU A 54 -9.91 -9.25 -8.96
CA LEU A 54 -8.46 -9.47 -9.07
C LEU A 54 -7.69 -9.18 -7.76
N GLY A 55 -8.41 -8.91 -6.67
CA GLY A 55 -7.92 -8.22 -5.47
C GLY A 55 -7.19 -9.05 -4.41
N VAL A 56 -7.11 -10.37 -4.50
CA VAL A 56 -6.38 -11.17 -3.48
C VAL A 56 -5.42 -12.20 -4.07
N HIS A 57 -5.71 -12.79 -5.24
CA HIS A 57 -4.83 -13.79 -5.85
C HIS A 57 -3.91 -13.27 -6.99
N ARG A 58 -4.14 -12.08 -7.55
CA ARG A 58 -3.28 -11.50 -8.62
C ARG A 58 -2.34 -10.38 -8.17
N LEU A 59 -2.51 -9.83 -6.97
CA LEU A 59 -1.57 -8.84 -6.42
C LEU A 59 -0.20 -9.45 -6.06
N SER A 60 -0.12 -10.76 -5.87
CA SER A 60 1.17 -11.47 -5.73
C SER A 60 1.98 -11.51 -7.03
N MET A 61 1.31 -11.46 -8.21
CA MET A 61 1.98 -11.66 -9.50
C MET A 61 2.23 -10.37 -10.29
N LEU A 62 1.47 -9.29 -10.08
CA LEU A 62 1.63 -8.08 -10.91
C LEU A 62 2.72 -7.11 -10.42
N VAL A 63 3.24 -7.29 -9.20
CA VAL A 63 4.49 -6.63 -8.76
C VAL A 63 5.73 -7.26 -9.42
N HIS A 64 5.60 -8.43 -10.06
CA HIS A 64 6.69 -9.13 -10.76
C HIS A 64 6.82 -8.76 -12.26
N GLY A 65 6.10 -7.74 -12.76
CA GLY A 65 6.01 -7.46 -14.20
C GLY A 65 7.21 -6.77 -14.85
N ARG A 66 8.16 -6.20 -14.09
CA ARG A 66 9.37 -5.56 -14.66
C ARG A 66 10.67 -5.66 -13.84
N LEU A 67 10.67 -6.35 -12.70
CA LEU A 67 11.91 -6.78 -12.03
C LEU A 67 11.80 -8.28 -11.77
N ALA A 68 12.28 -9.10 -12.71
CA ALA A 68 12.70 -10.45 -12.37
C ALA A 68 14.06 -10.37 -11.67
N THR A 69 14.12 -9.71 -10.52
CA THR A 69 15.25 -9.87 -9.59
C THR A 69 15.05 -11.22 -8.95
N ARG A 70 15.83 -12.22 -9.36
CA ARG A 70 15.99 -13.42 -8.52
C ARG A 70 16.45 -12.92 -7.16
N CYS A 71 15.67 -13.18 -6.11
CA CYS A 71 16.13 -12.91 -4.75
C CYS A 71 17.43 -13.66 -4.51
N ALA A 72 18.32 -13.10 -3.70
CA ALA A 72 19.51 -13.82 -3.28
C ALA A 72 19.13 -14.98 -2.35
N ASP A 73 20.11 -15.85 -2.09
CA ASP A 73 19.95 -16.94 -1.13
C ASP A 73 19.57 -16.41 0.24
N SER A 74 18.69 -17.15 0.93
CA SER A 74 18.11 -16.72 2.20
C SER A 74 19.18 -16.49 3.26
N VAL A 75 19.12 -15.31 3.89
CA VAL A 75 19.95 -14.96 5.05
C VAL A 75 19.34 -15.59 6.30
N PRO A 76 20.13 -16.29 7.13
CA PRO A 76 19.64 -16.81 8.40
C PRO A 76 19.07 -15.69 9.28
N PRO A 77 17.92 -15.90 9.95
CA PRO A 77 17.26 -14.86 10.75
C PRO A 77 18.19 -14.20 11.79
N GLU A 78 19.12 -14.95 12.36
CA GLU A 78 20.09 -14.47 13.35
C GLU A 78 21.08 -13.43 12.77
N ARG A 79 21.22 -13.39 11.44
CA ARG A 79 22.09 -12.44 10.71
C ARG A 79 21.31 -11.32 10.02
N VAL A 80 19.98 -11.34 10.04
CA VAL A 80 19.17 -10.34 9.34
C VAL A 80 19.45 -8.94 9.88
N ARG A 81 19.43 -8.75 11.21
CA ARG A 81 19.70 -7.45 11.84
C ARG A 81 21.06 -6.88 11.40
N GLN A 82 22.12 -7.68 11.54
CA GLN A 82 23.47 -7.24 11.16
C GLN A 82 23.55 -6.93 9.67
N THR A 83 22.90 -7.73 8.83
CA THR A 83 22.86 -7.47 7.37
C THR A 83 22.22 -6.12 7.06
N VAL A 84 21.13 -5.77 7.73
CA VAL A 84 20.48 -4.45 7.54
C VAL A 84 21.38 -3.33 8.08
N ILE A 85 22.01 -3.50 9.24
CA ILE A 85 22.94 -2.53 9.84
C ILE A 85 24.14 -2.27 8.91
N ASP A 86 24.78 -3.32 8.41
CA ASP A 86 25.94 -3.21 7.51
C ASP A 86 25.59 -2.49 6.20
N ARG A 87 24.39 -2.72 5.67
CA ARG A 87 23.99 -2.24 4.34
C ARG A 87 23.39 -0.84 4.35
N PHE A 88 22.61 -0.49 5.37
CA PHE A 88 21.94 0.82 5.46
C PHE A 88 22.65 1.81 6.37
N TYR A 89 23.36 1.33 7.39
CA TYR A 89 23.94 2.16 8.43
C TYR A 89 25.47 2.00 8.55
N ASN A 90 26.10 1.43 7.52
CA ASN A 90 27.56 1.25 7.45
C ASN A 90 28.16 0.50 8.65
N GLY A 91 27.41 -0.44 9.24
CA GLY A 91 27.88 -1.28 10.35
C GLY A 91 27.61 -0.72 11.74
N THR A 92 27.13 0.52 11.86
CA THR A 92 26.79 1.14 13.15
C THR A 92 25.27 1.14 13.35
N SER A 93 24.81 0.77 14.54
CA SER A 93 23.37 0.76 14.84
C SER A 93 22.82 2.20 14.81
N PRO A 94 21.63 2.45 14.21
CA PRO A 94 21.02 3.78 14.27
C PRO A 94 20.67 4.22 15.70
N TYR A 95 20.67 3.29 16.67
CA TYR A 95 20.35 3.58 18.07
C TYR A 95 21.57 3.92 18.94
N GLU A 96 22.80 3.65 18.48
CA GLU A 96 24.00 3.68 19.33
C GLU A 96 24.32 5.08 19.87
N ASP A 97 24.21 6.10 19.02
CA ASP A 97 24.43 7.51 19.38
C ASP A 97 23.13 8.33 19.38
N PHE A 98 21.97 7.66 19.39
CA PHE A 98 20.69 8.37 19.38
C PHE A 98 20.44 9.01 20.74
N ILE A 99 20.45 10.35 20.77
CA ILE A 99 20.12 11.15 21.95
C ILE A 99 18.65 11.54 21.83
N PRO A 100 17.75 11.03 22.70
CA PRO A 100 16.35 11.40 22.65
C PRO A 100 16.20 12.92 22.87
N PRO A 101 15.43 13.62 22.02
CA PRO A 101 15.21 15.04 22.20
C PRO A 101 14.44 15.31 23.50
N THR A 102 15.01 16.15 24.37
CA THR A 102 14.48 16.49 25.70
C THR A 102 13.14 17.24 25.67
N THR A 103 12.77 17.80 24.51
CA THR A 103 11.63 18.72 24.36
C THR A 103 10.52 18.16 23.47
N ILE A 104 10.46 16.84 23.29
CA ILE A 104 9.29 16.22 22.65
C ILE A 104 8.32 15.80 23.77
N ASN A 105 7.65 16.79 24.37
CA ASN A 105 6.40 16.59 25.11
C ASN A 105 5.30 16.25 24.09
N SER A 106 5.46 15.13 23.39
CA SER A 106 4.57 14.79 22.29
C SER A 106 3.35 14.05 22.82
N PRO A 107 2.13 14.56 22.60
CA PRO A 107 0.92 13.77 22.82
C PRO A 107 0.89 12.48 21.97
N PHE A 108 1.81 12.31 21.00
CA PHE A 108 1.95 11.07 20.23
C PHE A 108 2.64 9.95 21.02
N LEU A 109 3.56 10.24 21.96
CA LEU A 109 4.08 9.25 22.92
C LEU A 109 2.94 8.66 23.77
N GLN A 110 1.90 9.45 24.01
CA GLN A 110 0.72 9.06 24.78
C GLN A 110 -0.42 8.48 23.95
N ARG A 111 -0.30 8.45 22.61
CA ARG A 111 -1.30 7.81 21.76
C ARG A 111 -1.09 6.30 21.81
N ARG A 112 -1.45 5.72 22.95
CA ARG A 112 -1.65 4.30 23.17
C ARG A 112 -2.55 3.83 22.03
N ILE A 113 -2.02 3.01 21.13
CA ILE A 113 -2.80 2.45 20.03
C ILE A 113 -4.07 1.86 20.62
N ASP A 114 -5.22 2.25 20.07
CA ASP A 114 -6.50 1.60 20.36
C ASP A 114 -6.28 0.09 20.21
N LYS A 115 -6.50 -0.63 21.30
CA LYS A 115 -6.12 -2.03 21.53
C LYS A 115 -5.82 -2.78 20.22
N PRO A 116 -4.54 -3.01 19.88
CA PRO A 116 -4.16 -3.66 18.63
C PRO A 116 -4.90 -4.98 18.47
N SER A 117 -5.27 -5.26 17.22
CA SER A 117 -6.17 -6.37 16.90
C SER A 117 -5.66 -7.68 17.51
N LYS A 118 -6.57 -8.48 18.08
CA LYS A 118 -6.30 -9.84 18.57
C LYS A 118 -5.70 -10.75 17.47
N ILE A 119 -5.78 -10.33 16.22
CA ILE A 119 -5.17 -10.98 15.06
C ILE A 119 -3.65 -11.14 15.26
N TYR A 120 -2.92 -10.13 15.73
CA TYR A 120 -1.46 -10.24 15.91
C TYR A 120 -1.07 -11.30 16.92
N GLU A 121 -1.76 -11.34 18.07
CA GLU A 121 -1.50 -12.34 19.10
C GLU A 121 -1.67 -13.76 18.57
N ARG A 122 -2.77 -14.03 17.84
CA ARG A 122 -3.00 -15.32 17.22
C ARG A 122 -1.91 -15.66 16.19
N LEU A 123 -1.62 -14.75 15.26
CA LEU A 123 -0.64 -15.00 14.19
C LEU A 123 0.77 -15.23 14.76
N ILE A 124 1.19 -14.45 15.76
CA ILE A 124 2.51 -14.58 16.37
C ILE A 124 2.60 -15.89 17.17
N GLN A 125 1.53 -16.32 17.85
CA GLN A 125 1.50 -17.60 18.54
C GLN A 125 1.57 -18.79 17.58
N GLU A 126 0.86 -18.72 16.44
CA GLU A 126 0.82 -19.78 15.44
C GLU A 126 2.12 -19.88 14.63
N VAL A 127 2.67 -18.74 14.21
CA VAL A 127 3.85 -18.69 13.32
C VAL A 127 5.16 -18.71 14.09
N GLN A 128 5.19 -18.18 15.33
CA GLN A 128 6.41 -17.97 16.11
C GLN A 128 7.55 -17.32 15.30
N PRO A 129 7.31 -16.13 14.72
CA PRO A 129 8.21 -15.53 13.74
C PRO A 129 9.57 -15.17 14.36
N LYS A 130 10.64 -15.45 13.62
CA LYS A 130 11.99 -14.91 13.90
C LYS A 130 12.18 -13.55 13.24
N THR A 131 11.57 -13.32 12.07
CA THR A 131 11.62 -12.04 11.36
C THR A 131 10.21 -11.58 10.98
N ILE A 132 9.84 -10.36 11.36
CA ILE A 132 8.61 -9.69 10.93
C ILE A 132 9.00 -8.49 10.07
N VAL A 133 8.43 -8.39 8.87
CA VAL A 133 8.55 -7.20 8.03
C VAL A 133 7.24 -6.42 8.10
N LYS A 134 7.32 -5.17 8.54
CA LYS A 134 6.15 -4.31 8.72
C LYS A 134 6.29 -3.02 7.94
N SER A 135 5.34 -2.73 7.06
CA SER A 135 5.22 -1.44 6.38
C SER A 135 4.58 -0.37 7.29
N ASN A 136 4.66 0.88 6.84
CA ASN A 136 3.99 2.03 7.44
C ASN A 136 4.33 2.23 8.94
N CYS A 137 5.60 2.02 9.29
CA CYS A 137 6.10 2.16 10.65
C CYS A 137 6.35 3.61 11.10
N PHE A 138 5.67 4.63 10.56
CA PHE A 138 6.02 6.05 10.73
C PHE A 138 6.32 6.50 12.18
N SER A 139 5.56 6.04 13.16
CA SER A 139 5.77 6.39 14.58
C SER A 139 6.43 5.28 15.40
N GLY A 140 6.55 4.06 14.89
CA GLY A 140 7.08 2.92 15.64
C GLY A 140 6.16 2.34 16.72
N VAL A 141 5.04 2.99 17.06
CA VAL A 141 4.17 2.56 18.19
C VAL A 141 3.58 1.16 18.00
N LEU A 142 3.21 0.78 16.77
CA LEU A 142 2.70 -0.59 16.53
C LEU A 142 3.83 -1.62 16.54
N ALA A 143 5.02 -1.23 16.11
CA ALA A 143 6.20 -2.09 16.15
C ALA A 143 6.63 -2.37 17.59
N THR A 144 6.59 -1.37 18.48
CA THR A 144 6.88 -1.56 19.92
C THR A 144 5.83 -2.45 20.58
N TYR A 145 4.56 -2.34 20.20
CA TYR A 145 3.54 -3.30 20.64
C TYR A 145 3.87 -4.74 20.22
N ILE A 146 4.23 -4.96 18.95
CA ILE A 146 4.58 -6.30 18.43
C ILE A 146 5.85 -6.82 19.14
N ALA A 147 6.85 -5.97 19.38
CA ALA A 147 8.06 -6.32 20.13
C ALA A 147 7.74 -6.75 21.57
N ASN A 148 6.86 -6.01 22.27
CA ASN A 148 6.43 -6.37 23.61
C ASN A 148 5.66 -7.70 23.60
N LEU A 149 4.75 -7.90 22.65
CA LEU A 149 3.97 -9.12 22.51
C LEU A 149 4.86 -10.36 22.25
N THR A 150 5.79 -10.27 21.30
CA THR A 150 6.75 -11.35 21.01
C THR A 150 7.64 -11.66 22.22
N GLY A 151 8.14 -10.62 22.91
CA GLY A 151 8.91 -10.78 24.15
C GLY A 151 8.14 -11.47 25.27
N ARG A 152 6.87 -11.12 25.47
CA ARG A 152 5.99 -11.79 26.46
C ARG A 152 5.72 -13.26 26.14
N LEU A 153 5.79 -13.63 24.86
CA LEU A 153 5.68 -15.01 24.39
C LEU A 153 7.03 -15.75 24.42
N GLY A 154 8.11 -15.11 24.87
CA GLY A 154 9.45 -15.70 24.93
C GLY A 154 10.12 -15.86 23.56
N LEU A 155 9.62 -15.17 22.53
CA LEU A 155 10.15 -15.23 21.18
C LEU A 155 11.30 -14.24 21.02
N LYS A 156 12.36 -14.66 20.33
CA LYS A 156 13.43 -13.77 19.86
C LYS A 156 13.12 -13.36 18.42
N THR A 157 12.39 -12.26 18.28
CA THR A 157 11.89 -11.78 16.98
C THR A 157 12.55 -10.45 16.60
N GLN A 158 13.07 -10.37 15.39
CA GLN A 158 13.50 -9.12 14.75
C GLN A 158 12.35 -8.54 13.93
N ILE A 159 12.09 -7.25 14.09
CA ILE A 159 11.08 -6.49 13.37
C ILE A 159 11.80 -5.51 12.46
N LEU A 160 11.61 -5.65 11.15
CA LEU A 160 12.07 -4.70 10.14
C LEU A 160 10.94 -3.76 9.79
N CYS A 161 11.11 -2.50 10.15
CA CYS A 161 10.12 -1.46 9.97
C CYS A 161 10.41 -0.67 8.69
N LEU A 162 9.56 -0.86 7.69
CA LEU A 162 9.60 -0.14 6.44
C LEU A 162 8.74 1.12 6.59
N GLY A 163 9.27 2.26 6.17
CA GLY A 163 8.56 3.52 6.24
C GLY A 163 9.26 4.55 5.38
N ASP A 164 8.46 5.43 4.78
CA ASP A 164 8.98 6.64 4.15
C ASP A 164 9.34 7.66 5.24
N PHE A 165 10.46 7.44 5.92
CA PHE A 165 11.01 8.40 6.90
C PHE A 165 11.53 9.69 6.25
N HIS A 166 11.36 9.84 4.93
CA HIS A 166 11.70 11.05 4.18
C HIS A 166 10.69 12.20 4.40
N GLU A 167 9.58 11.97 5.10
CA GLU A 167 8.57 13.01 5.40
C GLU A 167 9.05 14.06 6.42
N GLY A 168 10.25 13.92 6.98
CA GLY A 168 10.93 14.93 7.79
C GLY A 168 11.72 14.34 8.97
N PRO A 169 12.72 15.07 9.52
CA PRO A 169 13.52 14.59 10.65
C PRO A 169 12.65 14.25 11.87
N GLU A 170 11.53 14.95 12.03
CA GLU A 170 10.57 14.76 13.13
C GLU A 170 9.98 13.35 13.19
N TYR A 171 9.78 12.68 12.05
CA TYR A 171 9.22 11.32 12.02
C TYR A 171 10.25 10.25 12.38
N ASN A 172 11.50 10.42 11.94
CA ASN A 172 12.59 9.54 12.34
C ASN A 172 12.88 9.68 13.83
N ASP A 173 12.98 10.91 14.34
CA ASP A 173 13.21 11.17 15.76
C ASP A 173 12.07 10.63 16.62
N LEU A 174 10.81 10.78 16.19
CA LEU A 174 9.65 10.19 16.87
C LEU A 174 9.68 8.67 16.89
N PHE A 175 10.00 8.03 15.75
CA PHE A 175 10.15 6.58 15.67
C PHE A 175 11.23 6.08 16.63
N MET A 176 12.43 6.67 16.55
CA MET A 176 13.58 6.30 17.35
C MET A 176 13.30 6.53 18.84
N GLN A 177 12.67 7.65 19.19
CA GLN A 177 12.27 7.94 20.56
C GLN A 177 11.30 6.90 21.12
N ASN A 178 10.27 6.50 20.37
CA ASN A 178 9.31 5.49 20.82
C ASN A 178 9.96 4.11 20.98
N VAL A 179 10.86 3.73 20.07
CA VAL A 179 11.57 2.44 20.15
C VAL A 179 12.51 2.41 21.37
N VAL A 180 13.25 3.49 21.61
CA VAL A 180 14.18 3.58 22.75
C VAL A 180 13.41 3.68 24.07
N SER A 181 12.33 4.46 24.14
CA SER A 181 11.52 4.59 25.37
C SER A 181 10.87 3.29 25.80
N GLU A 182 10.55 2.40 24.85
CA GLU A 182 9.96 1.08 25.11
C GLU A 182 11.03 -0.04 25.22
N ASN A 183 12.32 0.32 25.27
CA ASN A 183 13.44 -0.63 25.34
C ASN A 183 13.40 -1.71 24.25
N ALA A 184 13.02 -1.31 23.03
CA ALA A 184 12.82 -2.20 21.90
C ALA A 184 13.89 -2.05 20.80
N SER A 185 14.98 -1.32 21.08
CA SER A 185 16.08 -1.04 20.12
C SER A 185 16.74 -2.30 19.57
N GLU A 186 16.80 -3.38 20.36
CA GLU A 186 17.39 -4.65 19.94
C GLU A 186 16.45 -5.48 19.05
N SER A 187 15.14 -5.27 19.17
CA SER A 187 14.12 -6.05 18.45
C SER A 187 13.60 -5.33 17.22
N ILE A 188 13.70 -4.00 17.15
CA ILE A 188 13.16 -3.20 16.05
C ILE A 188 14.31 -2.53 15.31
N LEU A 189 14.22 -2.46 13.99
CA LEU A 189 15.14 -1.72 13.15
C LEU A 189 14.35 -1.06 12.02
N HIS A 190 14.51 0.25 11.83
CA HIS A 190 13.92 0.91 10.68
C HIS A 190 14.75 0.68 9.42
N VAL A 191 14.10 0.68 8.27
CA VAL A 191 14.74 0.63 6.96
C VAL A 191 14.57 2.01 6.30
N PRO A 192 15.65 2.76 6.06
CA PRO A 192 15.60 4.20 5.76
C PRO A 192 15.39 4.47 4.25
N ILE A 193 14.53 3.68 3.60
CA ILE A 193 14.11 3.86 2.21
C ILE A 193 12.64 3.50 2.05
N SER A 194 12.01 3.94 0.97
CA SER A 194 10.59 3.70 0.72
C SER A 194 10.20 2.22 0.80
N THR A 195 8.96 1.94 1.20
CA THR A 195 8.46 0.55 1.36
C THR A 195 8.67 -0.29 0.10
N THR A 196 8.40 0.28 -1.08
CA THR A 196 8.57 -0.42 -2.36
C THR A 196 10.04 -0.74 -2.63
N SER A 197 10.94 0.21 -2.38
CA SER A 197 12.38 0.02 -2.57
C SER A 197 12.96 -0.94 -1.53
N SER A 198 12.45 -0.87 -0.31
CA SER A 198 12.81 -1.77 0.80
C SER A 198 12.53 -3.21 0.44
N LEU A 199 11.31 -3.54 0.01
CA LEU A 199 10.95 -4.93 -0.32
C LEU A 199 11.83 -5.50 -1.44
N ALA A 200 12.13 -4.70 -2.47
CA ALA A 200 13.06 -5.11 -3.52
C ALA A 200 14.47 -5.37 -2.98
N LYS A 201 14.99 -4.47 -2.13
CA LYS A 201 16.33 -4.62 -1.53
C LYS A 201 16.43 -5.79 -0.57
N LEU A 202 15.40 -6.02 0.25
CA LEU A 202 15.34 -7.18 1.14
C LEU A 202 15.40 -8.49 0.32
N CYS A 203 14.64 -8.59 -0.78
CA CYS A 203 14.72 -9.73 -1.71
C CYS A 203 16.12 -9.85 -2.35
N GLU A 204 16.69 -8.76 -2.88
CA GLU A 204 18.04 -8.76 -3.44
C GLU A 204 19.12 -9.21 -2.45
N TRP A 205 18.88 -9.03 -1.14
CA TRP A 205 19.80 -9.44 -0.08
C TRP A 205 19.42 -10.75 0.59
N GLY A 206 18.35 -11.43 0.14
CA GLY A 206 17.91 -12.70 0.70
C GLY A 206 17.26 -12.58 2.08
N ILE A 207 16.84 -11.38 2.49
CA ILE A 207 16.15 -11.16 3.76
C ILE A 207 14.67 -11.50 3.57
N MET A 208 14.18 -12.47 4.33
CA MET A 208 12.81 -12.98 4.30
C MET A 208 12.12 -12.71 5.63
N GLY A 209 10.83 -12.37 5.59
CA GLY A 209 9.97 -12.27 6.76
C GLY A 209 9.09 -13.50 6.91
N ASP A 210 8.96 -14.01 8.13
CA ASP A 210 8.01 -15.08 8.48
C ASP A 210 6.57 -14.52 8.50
N LEU A 211 6.44 -13.26 8.90
CA LEU A 211 5.23 -12.46 8.76
C LEU A 211 5.56 -11.18 8.00
N ILE A 212 4.72 -10.84 7.03
CA ILE A 212 4.85 -9.61 6.25
C ILE A 212 3.50 -8.89 6.27
N GLU A 213 3.50 -7.66 6.77
CA GLU A 213 2.36 -6.75 6.69
C GLU A 213 2.75 -5.59 5.77
N VAL A 214 2.05 -5.47 4.64
CA VAL A 214 2.27 -4.45 3.61
C VAL A 214 1.14 -3.43 3.61
#